data_AF-A0AA88NG34-F1
#
_entry.id   AF-A0AA88NG34-F1
#
_cell.length_a   1.000
_cell.length_b   1.000
_cell.length_c   1.000
_cell.angle_alpha   90.00
_cell.angle_beta   90.00
_cell.angle_gamma   90.00
#
_symmetry.space_group_name_H-M   'P 1'
#
loop_
_entity.id
_entity.type
_entity.pdbx_description
1 polymer ?
#
loop_
_entity_poly.entity_id
_entity_poly.type
_entity_poly.pdbx_seq_one_letter_code
_entity_poly.pdbx_strand_id
1 'polypeptide(L)'
;MSDTEEVHYDLSPSVGAAMDHGDEEEAKPKPKGFLPPMVPPKIPDGEKVDFDDIHRKRMEKDLTELQSLIETHFESRKKEEEELISLSSRMEKRRAERAEQQRIRAEKEREHQKKQAEERARKEEEEAKKKAEEDAKKKKVLSNLQFTGYLHKTEKRGTAKKQTEREKKKKILSERRKELKVEELNAEQLREKASELWKWMYQLEAEKFELQYKYARQKYEVTVLRNRVSDHQKTTKGPRSKRGLRK
;
A
#
# COMPACT_ATOMS: atom_id res chain seq x y z
N MET A 1 19.09 -31.63 -3.55
CA MET A 1 20.08 -30.97 -4.41
C MET A 1 19.71 -29.51 -4.43
N SER A 2 20.47 -28.75 -3.67
CA SER A 2 20.39 -27.32 -3.42
C SER A 2 20.91 -26.55 -4.62
N ASP A 3 20.16 -25.56 -5.09
CA ASP A 3 20.75 -24.43 -5.80
C ASP A 3 19.93 -23.17 -5.52
N THR A 4 20.52 -22.30 -4.71
CA THR A 4 19.96 -21.03 -4.24
C THR A 4 20.87 -19.97 -4.83
N GLU A 5 20.43 -19.30 -5.89
CA GLU A 5 21.24 -18.26 -6.52
C GLU A 5 21.13 -16.97 -5.69
N GLU A 6 22.13 -16.74 -4.84
CA GLU A 6 22.38 -15.50 -4.11
C GLU A 6 22.82 -14.40 -5.09
N VAL A 7 22.10 -13.29 -5.14
CA VAL A 7 22.54 -12.08 -5.84
C VAL A 7 23.32 -11.21 -4.85
N HIS A 8 24.65 -11.24 -4.98
CA HIS A 8 25.60 -10.46 -4.21
C HIS A 8 25.48 -8.96 -4.57
N TYR A 9 25.28 -8.12 -3.56
CA TYR A 9 25.35 -6.66 -3.67
C TYR A 9 26.81 -6.22 -3.60
N ASP A 10 27.37 -5.76 -4.72
CA ASP A 10 28.66 -5.07 -4.71
C ASP A 10 28.48 -3.57 -4.44
N LEU A 11 28.71 -3.18 -3.18
CA LEU A 11 29.06 -1.81 -2.79
C LEU A 11 30.56 -1.60 -3.05
N SER A 12 30.90 -0.71 -3.98
CA SER A 12 32.26 -0.17 -4.12
C SER A 12 32.39 1.16 -3.35
N PRO A 13 33.42 1.31 -2.48
CA PRO A 13 33.73 2.58 -1.84
C PRO A 13 34.86 3.29 -2.60
N SER A 14 34.53 4.36 -3.33
CA SER A 14 35.52 5.23 -3.98
C SER A 14 35.60 6.57 -3.26
N VAL A 15 36.51 6.59 -2.30
CA VAL A 15 37.34 7.69 -1.77
C VAL A 15 37.10 9.07 -2.39
N GLY A 16 36.67 10.01 -1.54
CA GLY A 16 36.63 11.44 -1.85
C GLY A 16 38.03 12.05 -1.87
N ALA A 17 38.29 12.86 -2.90
CA ALA A 17 39.44 13.74 -2.99
C ALA A 17 38.96 15.18 -2.81
N ALA A 18 39.37 15.78 -1.69
CA ALA A 18 39.36 17.21 -1.47
C ALA A 18 40.42 17.86 -2.36
N MET A 19 40.08 18.97 -3.02
CA MET A 19 41.06 19.87 -3.63
C MET A 19 41.01 21.19 -2.89
N ASP A 20 42.05 21.36 -2.08
CA ASP A 20 42.47 22.53 -1.33
C ASP A 20 43.15 23.53 -2.30
N HIS A 21 42.75 24.79 -2.23
CA HIS A 21 43.38 25.89 -2.96
C HIS A 21 44.38 26.56 -2.02
N GLY A 22 45.66 26.17 -2.14
CA GLY A 22 46.80 26.85 -1.54
C GLY A 22 47.52 27.71 -2.58
N ASP A 23 47.40 29.02 -2.42
CA ASP A 23 48.21 30.07 -3.07
C ASP A 23 49.60 30.11 -2.41
N GLU A 24 50.68 29.90 -3.18
CA GLU A 24 52.05 30.25 -2.78
C GLU A 24 52.82 30.93 -3.93
N GLU A 25 53.13 32.21 -3.69
CA GLU A 25 54.25 33.03 -4.14
C GLU A 25 54.60 33.14 -5.65
N GLU A 26 54.02 34.17 -6.31
CA GLU A 26 54.64 34.83 -7.46
C GLU A 26 55.55 36.00 -7.03
N ALA A 27 56.82 35.91 -7.43
CA ALA A 27 57.83 36.94 -7.28
C ALA A 27 57.54 38.19 -8.14
N LYS A 28 57.42 39.35 -7.48
CA LYS A 28 57.27 40.67 -8.11
C LYS A 28 58.48 41.06 -8.99
N PRO A 29 58.28 41.51 -10.24
CA PRO A 29 59.26 42.34 -10.94
C PRO A 29 59.01 43.84 -10.63
N LYS A 30 60.08 44.58 -10.29
CA LYS A 30 60.03 46.02 -10.02
C LYS A 30 59.85 46.84 -11.31
N PRO A 31 58.91 47.81 -11.37
CA PRO A 31 58.99 48.93 -12.30
C PRO A 31 59.50 50.21 -11.61
N LYS A 32 60.45 50.88 -12.27
CA LYS A 32 61.10 52.12 -11.84
C LYS A 32 60.08 53.28 -11.83
N GLY A 33 59.94 53.96 -10.68
CA GLY A 33 59.16 55.19 -10.56
C GLY A 33 59.95 56.41 -11.06
N PHE A 34 59.33 57.20 -11.93
CA PHE A 34 59.74 58.56 -12.24
C PHE A 34 58.63 59.48 -11.71
N LEU A 35 58.87 60.13 -10.56
CA LEU A 35 58.00 61.17 -10.01
C LEU A 35 58.83 62.43 -9.73
N PRO A 36 58.34 63.63 -10.09
CA PRO A 36 59.04 64.91 -9.95
C PRO A 36 59.19 65.32 -8.48
N PRO A 37 60.14 66.21 -8.12
CA PRO A 37 60.43 66.55 -6.73
C PRO A 37 59.28 67.40 -6.14
N MET A 38 58.58 66.81 -5.17
CA MET A 38 57.50 67.47 -4.42
C MET A 38 58.10 68.22 -3.24
N VAL A 39 58.03 69.55 -3.28
CA VAL A 39 58.47 70.47 -2.22
C VAL A 39 57.60 70.26 -0.97
N PRO A 40 58.18 70.18 0.25
CA PRO A 40 57.40 69.99 1.48
C PRO A 40 56.46 71.17 1.73
N PRO A 41 55.14 70.95 1.88
CA PRO A 41 54.23 72.00 2.29
C PRO A 41 54.56 72.46 3.71
N LYS A 42 54.74 73.77 3.87
CA LYS A 42 54.94 74.47 5.15
C LYS A 42 53.73 74.19 6.05
N ILE A 43 53.96 73.62 7.23
CA ILE A 43 52.96 73.45 8.29
C ILE A 43 52.75 74.83 8.94
N PRO A 44 51.52 75.38 9.01
CA PRO A 44 51.24 76.55 9.82
C PRO A 44 51.19 76.17 11.30
N ASP A 45 51.87 76.97 12.12
CA ASP A 45 51.95 76.87 13.56
C ASP A 45 50.57 76.93 14.25
N GLY A 46 50.38 76.05 15.23
CA GLY A 46 49.82 76.48 16.52
C GLY A 46 48.31 76.37 16.75
N GLU A 47 47.59 75.43 16.14
CA GLU A 47 46.28 75.04 16.68
C GLU A 47 46.47 73.98 17.77
N LYS A 48 46.02 74.30 18.98
CA LYS A 48 46.15 73.45 20.17
C LYS A 48 45.43 72.13 19.88
N VAL A 49 46.20 71.10 19.52
CA VAL A 49 45.69 69.77 19.21
C VAL A 49 45.02 69.21 20.47
N ASP A 50 43.70 69.17 20.46
CA ASP A 50 42.91 68.67 21.57
C ASP A 50 42.93 67.13 21.54
N PHE A 51 43.68 66.52 22.46
CA PHE A 51 43.82 65.06 22.52
C PHE A 51 42.49 64.36 22.81
N ASP A 52 41.56 65.03 23.49
CA ASP A 52 40.21 64.51 23.70
C ASP A 52 39.38 64.51 22.42
N ASP A 53 39.60 65.47 21.51
CA ASP A 53 38.96 65.51 20.19
C ASP A 53 39.49 64.38 19.28
N ILE A 54 40.80 64.11 19.32
CA ILE A 54 41.39 62.97 18.61
C ILE A 54 40.82 61.65 19.12
N HIS A 55 40.71 61.47 20.44
CA HIS A 55 40.18 60.23 21.01
C HIS A 55 38.70 60.06 20.65
N ARG A 56 37.89 61.12 20.71
CA ARG A 56 36.47 61.10 20.35
C ARG A 56 36.27 60.77 18.87
N LYS A 57 37.02 61.41 17.97
CA LYS A 57 37.01 61.12 16.52
C LYS A 57 37.44 59.70 16.20
N ARG A 58 38.40 59.15 16.96
CA ARG A 58 38.78 57.74 16.84
C ARG A 58 37.64 56.81 17.24
N MET A 59 37.02 57.05 18.40
CA MET A 59 35.87 56.25 18.85
C MET A 59 34.68 56.33 17.88
N GLU A 60 34.39 57.52 17.34
CA GLU A 60 33.34 57.70 16.33
C GLU A 60 33.68 56.99 15.01
N LYS A 61 34.93 57.02 14.57
CA LYS A 61 35.38 56.27 13.39
C LYS A 61 35.26 54.76 13.62
N ASP A 62 35.77 54.26 14.73
CA ASP A 62 35.74 52.83 15.05
C ASP A 62 34.28 52.33 15.16
N LEU A 63 33.38 53.15 15.71
CA LEU A 63 31.95 52.83 15.84
C LEU A 63 31.22 52.83 14.47
N THR A 64 31.53 53.79 13.60
CA THR A 64 30.97 53.85 12.24
C THR A 64 31.52 52.74 11.34
N GLU A 65 32.81 52.42 11.47
CA GLU A 65 33.44 51.29 10.78
C GLU A 65 32.85 49.95 11.24
N LEU A 66 32.64 49.77 12.54
CA LEU A 66 31.97 48.59 13.09
C LEU A 66 30.53 48.45 12.57
N GLN A 67 29.76 49.54 12.55
CA GLN A 67 28.39 49.55 12.01
C GLN A 67 28.39 49.19 10.52
N SER A 68 29.30 49.75 9.73
CA SER A 68 29.41 49.44 8.31
C SER A 68 29.80 47.98 8.06
N LEU A 69 30.71 47.42 8.87
CA LEU A 69 31.12 46.02 8.76
C LEU A 69 29.97 45.07 9.10
N ILE A 70 29.20 45.39 10.14
CA ILE A 70 27.99 44.66 10.54
C ILE A 70 26.98 44.67 9.39
N GLU A 71 26.65 45.85 8.86
CA GLU A 71 25.66 46.00 7.77
C GLU A 71 26.10 45.26 6.52
N THR A 72 27.37 45.41 6.12
CA THR A 72 27.95 44.69 4.96
C THR A 72 27.86 43.17 5.13
N HIS A 73 28.18 42.65 6.33
CA HIS A 73 28.10 41.21 6.60
C HIS A 73 26.65 40.70 6.52
N PHE A 74 25.69 41.41 7.11
CA PHE A 74 24.28 41.01 7.08
C PHE A 74 23.69 41.11 5.67
N GLU A 75 24.00 42.16 4.92
CA GLU A 75 23.55 42.28 3.53
C GLU A 75 24.17 41.20 2.63
N SER A 76 25.46 40.90 2.80
CA SER A 76 26.13 39.84 2.05
C SER A 76 25.49 38.48 2.33
N ARG A 77 25.32 38.13 3.62
CA ARG A 77 24.66 36.88 4.05
C ARG A 77 23.24 36.78 3.52
N LYS A 78 22.47 37.86 3.61
CA LYS A 78 21.09 37.88 3.14
C LYS A 78 21.00 37.63 1.64
N LYS A 79 21.86 38.29 0.84
CA LYS A 79 21.93 38.08 -0.61
C LYS A 79 22.31 36.64 -0.95
N GLU A 80 23.33 36.08 -0.27
CA GLU A 80 23.73 34.68 -0.46
C GLU A 80 22.62 33.69 -0.07
N GLU A 81 21.92 33.92 1.04
CA GLU A 81 20.81 33.06 1.47
C GLU A 81 19.64 33.12 0.48
N GLU A 82 19.27 34.31 0.00
CA GLU A 82 18.22 34.47 -1.02
C GLU A 82 18.59 33.75 -2.33
N GLU A 83 19.85 33.84 -2.77
CA GLU A 83 20.35 33.11 -3.94
C GLU A 83 20.34 31.59 -3.73
N LEU A 84 20.76 31.12 -2.56
CA LEU A 84 20.77 29.71 -2.21
C LEU A 84 19.36 29.14 -2.15
N ILE A 85 18.41 29.87 -1.56
CA ILE A 85 16.99 29.50 -1.51
C ILE A 85 16.40 29.45 -2.92
N SER A 86 16.67 30.46 -3.76
CA SER A 86 16.22 30.50 -5.16
C SER A 86 16.75 29.30 -5.96
N LEU A 87 18.04 28.98 -5.82
CA LEU A 87 18.67 27.84 -6.49
C LEU A 87 18.11 26.51 -5.99
N SER A 88 17.92 26.36 -4.68
CA SER A 88 17.33 25.17 -4.05
C SER A 88 15.90 24.95 -4.54
N SER A 89 15.07 26.00 -4.54
CA SER A 89 13.69 25.96 -5.05
C SER A 89 13.64 25.52 -6.52
N ARG A 90 14.55 26.02 -7.37
CA ARG A 90 14.66 25.60 -8.77
C ARG A 90 15.11 24.14 -8.91
N MET A 91 16.01 23.66 -8.04
CA MET A 91 16.43 22.26 -8.00
C MET A 91 15.30 21.33 -7.57
N GLU A 92 14.54 21.72 -6.55
CA GLU A 92 13.38 21.00 -6.05
C GLU A 92 12.29 20.91 -7.11
N LYS A 93 11.96 22.02 -7.78
CA LYS A 93 11.02 22.03 -8.91
C LYS A 93 11.41 21.06 -10.01
N ARG A 94 12.69 21.04 -10.41
CA ARG A 94 13.19 20.06 -11.40
C ARG A 94 13.12 18.62 -10.90
N ARG A 95 13.31 18.37 -9.60
CA ARG A 95 13.16 17.02 -9.02
C ARG A 95 11.70 16.59 -9.04
N ALA A 96 10.78 17.47 -8.67
CA ALA A 96 9.34 17.22 -8.71
C ALA A 96 8.87 16.93 -10.15
N GLU A 97 9.28 17.73 -11.13
CA GLU A 97 8.96 17.51 -12.55
C GLU A 97 9.47 16.14 -13.05
N ARG A 98 10.70 15.75 -12.70
CA ARG A 98 11.22 14.42 -13.05
C ARG A 98 10.43 13.28 -12.38
N ALA A 99 10.08 13.45 -11.11
CA ALA A 99 9.28 12.46 -10.37
C ALA A 99 7.88 12.32 -11.00
N GLU A 100 7.27 13.43 -11.41
CA GLU A 100 5.99 13.43 -12.12
C GLU A 100 6.10 12.74 -13.48
N GLN A 101 7.14 13.05 -14.27
CA GLN A 101 7.38 12.37 -15.55
C GLN A 101 7.56 10.85 -15.37
N GLN A 102 8.27 10.42 -14.32
CA GLN A 102 8.40 9.00 -14.00
C GLN A 102 7.05 8.37 -13.62
N ARG A 103 6.22 9.06 -12.81
CA ARG A 103 4.88 8.60 -12.47
C ARG A 103 4.00 8.44 -13.70
N ILE A 104 3.99 9.43 -14.60
CA ILE A 104 3.20 9.36 -15.85
C ILE A 104 3.67 8.22 -16.74
N ARG A 105 4.99 7.99 -16.86
CA ARG A 105 5.52 6.84 -17.62
C ARG A 105 5.11 5.51 -16.99
N ALA A 106 5.24 5.37 -15.67
CA ALA A 106 4.85 4.17 -14.95
C ALA A 106 3.34 3.89 -15.04
N GLU A 107 2.50 4.94 -15.00
CA GLU A 107 1.06 4.84 -15.17
C GLU A 107 0.68 4.40 -16.58
N LYS A 108 1.26 5.01 -17.62
CA LYS A 108 1.06 4.61 -19.02
C LYS A 108 1.51 3.17 -19.27
N GLU A 109 2.64 2.75 -18.69
CA GLU A 109 3.11 1.37 -18.80
C GLU A 109 2.16 0.40 -18.10
N ARG A 110 1.70 0.74 -16.89
CA ARG A 110 0.70 -0.04 -16.15
C ARG A 110 -0.62 -0.15 -16.90
N GLU A 111 -1.08 0.92 -17.55
CA GLU A 111 -2.28 0.92 -18.38
C GLU A 111 -2.10 0.03 -19.61
N HIS A 112 -0.96 0.11 -20.29
CA HIS A 112 -0.64 -0.75 -21.43
C HIS A 112 -0.57 -2.22 -21.04
N GLN A 113 0.09 -2.54 -19.92
CA GLN A 113 0.12 -3.90 -19.36
C GLN A 113 -1.29 -4.38 -18.99
N LYS A 114 -2.12 -3.52 -18.40
CA LYS A 114 -3.51 -3.83 -18.06
C LYS A 114 -4.35 -4.10 -19.32
N LYS A 115 -4.21 -3.29 -20.37
CA LYS A 115 -4.91 -3.49 -21.65
C LYS A 115 -4.50 -4.80 -22.33
N GLN A 116 -3.21 -5.12 -22.33
CA GLN A 116 -2.74 -6.42 -22.82
C GLN A 116 -3.25 -7.59 -21.99
N ALA A 117 -3.29 -7.46 -20.67
CA ALA A 117 -3.84 -8.49 -19.79
C ALA A 117 -5.35 -8.66 -20.01
N GLU A 118 -6.08 -7.58 -20.23
CA GLU A 118 -7.51 -7.59 -20.53
C GLU A 118 -7.81 -8.18 -21.92
N GLU A 119 -7.00 -7.85 -22.94
CA GLU A 119 -7.12 -8.46 -24.28
C GLU A 119 -6.80 -9.95 -24.25
N ARG A 120 -5.75 -10.37 -23.51
CA ARG A 120 -5.44 -11.78 -23.28
C ARG A 120 -6.56 -12.47 -22.52
N ALA A 121 -7.10 -11.86 -21.47
CA ALA A 121 -8.24 -12.39 -20.72
C ALA A 121 -9.49 -12.54 -21.61
N ARG A 122 -9.78 -11.56 -22.47
CA ARG A 122 -10.90 -11.63 -23.41
C ARG A 122 -10.69 -12.72 -24.45
N LYS A 123 -9.47 -12.88 -24.97
CA LYS A 123 -9.12 -13.97 -25.91
C LYS A 123 -9.22 -15.34 -25.24
N GLU A 124 -8.79 -15.45 -23.98
CA GLU A 124 -8.92 -16.66 -23.16
C GLU A 124 -10.40 -16.96 -22.84
N GLU A 125 -11.23 -15.95 -22.60
CA GLU A 125 -12.68 -16.12 -22.42
C GLU A 125 -13.38 -16.55 -23.71
N GLU A 126 -13.01 -16.00 -24.86
CA GLU A 126 -13.53 -16.41 -26.17
C GLU A 126 -13.07 -17.82 -26.57
N GLU A 127 -11.81 -18.17 -26.30
CA GLU A 127 -11.28 -19.54 -26.52
C GLU A 127 -11.90 -20.54 -25.55
N ALA A 128 -12.11 -20.17 -24.28
CA ALA A 128 -12.81 -20.99 -23.31
C ALA A 128 -14.28 -21.18 -23.70
N LYS A 129 -14.94 -20.15 -24.25
CA LYS A 129 -16.30 -20.24 -24.78
C LYS A 129 -16.37 -21.14 -26.02
N LYS A 130 -15.46 -20.99 -26.98
CA LYS A 130 -15.39 -21.85 -28.17
C LYS A 130 -15.08 -23.30 -27.80
N LYS A 131 -14.17 -23.53 -26.84
CA LYS A 131 -13.87 -24.87 -26.31
C LYS A 131 -15.07 -25.47 -25.58
N ALA A 132 -15.82 -24.67 -24.82
CA ALA A 132 -17.06 -25.11 -24.18
C ALA A 132 -18.17 -25.40 -25.20
N GLU A 133 -18.27 -24.64 -26.29
CA GLU A 133 -19.22 -24.89 -27.38
C GLU A 133 -18.85 -26.12 -28.23
N GLU A 134 -17.56 -26.34 -28.51
CA GLU A 134 -17.08 -27.55 -29.17
C GLU A 134 -17.26 -28.79 -28.30
N ASP A 135 -16.97 -28.70 -26.99
CA ASP A 135 -17.25 -29.78 -26.05
C ASP A 135 -18.76 -30.00 -25.88
N ALA A 136 -19.59 -28.95 -25.91
CA ALA A 136 -21.04 -29.08 -25.91
C ALA A 136 -21.56 -29.72 -27.20
N LYS A 137 -20.98 -29.40 -28.36
CA LYS A 137 -21.33 -30.00 -29.65
C LYS A 137 -20.89 -31.46 -29.72
N LYS A 138 -19.67 -31.78 -29.28
CA LYS A 138 -19.18 -33.17 -29.11
C LYS A 138 -20.04 -33.95 -28.13
N LYS A 139 -20.41 -33.34 -26.99
CA LYS A 139 -21.30 -33.93 -25.99
C LYS A 139 -22.73 -34.10 -26.50
N LYS A 140 -23.26 -33.19 -27.34
CA LYS A 140 -24.59 -33.32 -27.96
C LYS A 140 -24.62 -34.47 -28.97
N VAL A 141 -23.53 -34.65 -29.71
CA VAL A 141 -23.35 -35.80 -30.62
C VAL A 141 -23.23 -37.11 -29.82
N LEU A 142 -22.49 -37.12 -28.70
CA LEU A 142 -22.38 -38.29 -27.82
C LEU A 142 -23.62 -38.54 -26.94
N SER A 143 -24.40 -37.52 -26.58
CA SER A 143 -25.52 -37.63 -25.63
C SER A 143 -26.79 -38.23 -26.24
N ASN A 144 -26.80 -38.46 -27.56
CA ASN A 144 -27.86 -39.24 -28.18
C ASN A 144 -27.78 -40.74 -27.79
N LEU A 145 -26.70 -41.15 -27.12
CA LEU A 145 -26.55 -42.47 -26.51
C LEU A 145 -26.34 -42.30 -24.99
N GLN A 146 -27.44 -42.16 -24.25
CA GLN A 146 -27.53 -42.39 -22.80
C GLN A 146 -26.51 -41.65 -21.90
N PHE A 147 -26.57 -40.32 -21.81
CA PHE A 147 -25.82 -39.59 -20.78
C PHE A 147 -26.59 -38.40 -20.18
N THR A 148 -27.73 -38.69 -19.55
CA THR A 148 -28.69 -37.68 -19.07
C THR A 148 -28.30 -37.03 -17.73
N GLY A 149 -27.36 -37.60 -16.96
CA GLY A 149 -27.00 -37.12 -15.62
C GLY A 149 -25.99 -35.97 -15.56
N TYR A 150 -25.08 -35.86 -16.53
CA TYR A 150 -23.94 -34.93 -16.46
C TYR A 150 -24.23 -33.56 -17.08
N LEU A 151 -25.29 -33.42 -17.89
CA LEU A 151 -25.68 -32.15 -18.52
C LEU A 151 -26.37 -31.19 -17.53
N HIS A 152 -27.16 -31.73 -16.60
CA HIS A 152 -27.84 -30.97 -15.54
C HIS A 152 -26.88 -30.29 -14.54
N LYS A 153 -25.65 -30.79 -14.42
CA LYS A 153 -24.63 -30.25 -13.52
C LYS A 153 -23.83 -29.11 -14.18
N THR A 154 -23.81 -29.04 -15.51
CA THR A 154 -23.07 -28.01 -16.28
C THR A 154 -23.90 -26.75 -16.54
N GLU A 155 -25.21 -26.85 -16.80
CA GLU A 155 -26.06 -25.67 -17.00
C GLU A 155 -26.17 -24.80 -15.73
N LYS A 156 -26.14 -25.40 -14.53
CA LYS A 156 -26.13 -24.67 -13.26
C LYS A 156 -24.81 -23.94 -12.94
N ARG A 157 -23.75 -24.12 -13.74
CA ARG A 157 -22.47 -23.41 -13.59
C ARG A 157 -22.44 -22.04 -14.29
N GLY A 158 -23.43 -21.73 -15.15
CA GLY A 158 -23.54 -20.44 -15.84
C GLY A 158 -24.29 -19.35 -15.07
N THR A 159 -24.95 -19.68 -13.96
CA THR A 159 -25.52 -18.70 -13.03
C THR A 159 -24.46 -18.32 -12.00
N ALA A 160 -24.26 -17.03 -11.74
CA ALA A 160 -23.32 -16.50 -10.73
C ALA A 160 -23.12 -17.47 -9.58
N LYS A 161 -21.86 -17.88 -9.31
CA LYS A 161 -21.49 -18.91 -8.32
C LYS A 161 -22.35 -18.74 -7.07
N LYS A 162 -23.40 -19.55 -6.95
CA LYS A 162 -24.29 -19.49 -5.78
C LYS A 162 -23.40 -19.70 -4.57
N GLN A 163 -23.41 -18.73 -3.66
CA GLN A 163 -22.56 -18.75 -2.47
C GLN A 163 -22.66 -20.12 -1.82
N THR A 164 -21.51 -20.78 -1.63
CA THR A 164 -21.51 -22.14 -1.12
C THR A 164 -22.06 -22.15 0.32
N GLU A 165 -22.68 -23.25 0.75
CA GLU A 165 -23.15 -23.36 2.15
C GLU A 165 -22.00 -23.16 3.16
N ARG A 166 -20.76 -23.48 2.75
CA ARG A 166 -19.55 -23.18 3.52
C ARG A 166 -19.30 -21.67 3.66
N GLU A 167 -19.42 -20.93 2.58
CA GLU A 167 -19.27 -19.47 2.58
C GLU A 167 -20.39 -18.78 3.35
N LYS A 168 -21.65 -19.23 3.20
CA LYS A 168 -22.78 -18.71 3.97
C LYS A 168 -22.60 -18.95 5.46
N LYS A 169 -22.21 -20.17 5.85
CA LYS A 169 -21.90 -20.50 7.25
C LYS A 169 -20.78 -19.62 7.78
N LYS A 170 -19.71 -19.44 7.02
CA LYS A 170 -18.58 -18.57 7.42
C LYS A 170 -19.04 -17.12 7.62
N LYS A 171 -19.85 -16.59 6.69
CA LYS A 171 -20.41 -15.24 6.76
C LYS A 171 -21.29 -15.03 8.00
N ILE A 172 -22.24 -15.94 8.24
CA ILE A 172 -23.14 -15.86 9.41
C ILE A 172 -22.34 -15.96 10.72
N LEU A 173 -21.33 -16.83 10.78
CA LEU A 173 -20.50 -16.95 11.98
C LEU A 173 -19.62 -15.73 12.22
N SER A 174 -19.10 -15.10 11.16
CA SER A 174 -18.37 -13.84 11.30
C SER A 174 -19.27 -12.69 11.75
N GLU A 175 -20.51 -12.62 11.26
CA GLU A 175 -21.49 -11.60 11.69
C GLU A 175 -21.89 -11.76 13.16
N ARG A 176 -21.98 -13.01 13.66
CA ARG A 176 -22.26 -13.29 15.07
C ARG A 176 -21.06 -13.07 15.98
N ARG A 177 -19.84 -13.09 15.46
CA ARG A 177 -18.61 -12.91 16.24
C ARG A 177 -18.39 -11.43 16.50
N LYS A 178 -18.59 -11.00 17.74
CA LYS A 178 -18.22 -9.67 18.21
C LYS A 178 -16.75 -9.67 18.61
N GLU A 179 -15.98 -8.71 18.10
CA GLU A 179 -14.57 -8.54 18.49
C GLU A 179 -14.49 -8.02 19.93
N LEU A 180 -13.56 -8.59 20.70
CA LEU A 180 -13.34 -8.22 22.09
C LEU A 180 -12.03 -7.44 22.20
N LYS A 181 -12.12 -6.15 22.56
CA LYS A 181 -10.97 -5.32 22.88
C LYS A 181 -10.73 -5.37 24.39
N VAL A 182 -9.65 -6.04 24.80
CA VAL A 182 -9.36 -6.31 26.22
C VAL A 182 -8.45 -5.22 26.82
N GLU A 183 -7.64 -4.56 26.00
CA GLU A 183 -6.59 -3.62 26.43
C GLU A 183 -7.13 -2.31 27.05
N GLU A 184 -8.35 -1.92 26.70
CA GLU A 184 -8.98 -0.67 27.15
C GLU A 184 -9.85 -0.85 28.42
N LEU A 185 -9.95 -2.07 28.97
CA LEU A 185 -10.89 -2.39 30.05
C LEU A 185 -10.23 -2.41 31.45
N ASN A 186 -10.90 -1.81 32.43
CA ASN A 186 -10.52 -1.87 33.84
C ASN A 186 -10.92 -3.23 34.49
N ALA A 187 -10.34 -3.58 35.64
CA ALA A 187 -10.54 -4.85 36.34
C ALA A 187 -12.01 -5.15 36.70
N GLU A 188 -12.81 -4.13 37.02
CA GLU A 188 -14.24 -4.29 37.28
C GLU A 188 -15.02 -4.56 35.99
N GLN A 189 -14.72 -3.80 34.92
CA GLN A 189 -15.33 -3.99 33.59
C GLN A 189 -14.97 -5.37 32.99
N LEU A 190 -13.75 -5.87 33.25
CA LEU A 190 -13.35 -7.22 32.84
C LEU A 190 -14.17 -8.30 33.53
N ARG A 191 -14.50 -8.14 34.82
CA ARG A 191 -15.35 -9.08 35.57
C ARG A 191 -16.79 -9.09 35.05
N GLU A 192 -17.33 -7.92 34.73
CA GLU A 192 -18.65 -7.81 34.09
C GLU A 192 -18.65 -8.45 32.69
N LYS A 193 -17.63 -8.17 31.87
CA LYS A 193 -17.51 -8.78 30.53
C LYS A 193 -17.32 -10.28 30.57
N ALA A 194 -16.56 -10.81 31.53
CA ALA A 194 -16.45 -12.25 31.73
C ALA A 194 -17.81 -12.87 32.06
N SER A 195 -18.59 -12.22 32.93
CA SER A 195 -19.94 -12.67 33.30
C SER A 195 -20.92 -12.60 32.13
N GLU A 196 -20.85 -11.56 31.30
CA GLU A 196 -21.64 -11.42 30.07
C GLU A 196 -21.32 -12.53 29.05
N LEU A 197 -20.03 -12.76 28.78
CA LEU A 197 -19.58 -13.81 27.88
C LEU A 197 -19.96 -15.21 28.37
N TRP A 198 -19.90 -15.45 29.67
CA TRP A 198 -20.33 -16.71 30.27
C TRP A 198 -21.84 -16.94 30.07
N LYS A 199 -22.67 -15.93 30.34
CA LYS A 199 -24.12 -16.00 30.09
C LYS A 199 -24.43 -16.25 28.60
N TRP A 200 -23.70 -15.58 27.70
CA TRP A 200 -23.84 -15.78 26.26
C TRP A 200 -23.47 -17.20 25.83
N MET A 201 -22.37 -17.74 26.36
CA MET A 201 -21.96 -19.13 26.11
C MET A 201 -23.02 -20.12 26.61
N TYR A 202 -23.53 -19.91 27.83
CA TYR A 202 -24.58 -20.74 28.41
C TYR A 202 -25.86 -20.76 27.56
N GLN A 203 -26.30 -19.59 27.07
CA GLN A 203 -27.44 -19.50 26.16
C GLN A 203 -27.22 -20.29 24.87
N LEU A 204 -26.04 -20.17 24.25
CA LEU A 204 -25.71 -20.92 23.02
C LEU A 204 -25.70 -22.44 23.26
N GLU A 205 -25.24 -22.90 24.42
CA GLU A 205 -25.30 -24.33 24.77
C GLU A 205 -26.74 -24.81 24.96
N ALA A 206 -27.59 -24.03 25.63
CA ALA A 206 -29.00 -24.35 25.80
C ALA A 206 -29.72 -24.45 24.43
N GLU A 207 -29.50 -23.48 23.54
CA GLU A 207 -30.06 -23.52 22.18
C GLU A 207 -29.58 -24.73 21.38
N LYS A 208 -28.29 -25.08 21.50
CA LYS A 208 -27.72 -26.28 20.87
C LYS A 208 -28.38 -27.55 21.39
N PHE A 209 -28.59 -27.66 22.70
CA PHE A 209 -29.25 -28.82 23.31
C PHE A 209 -30.68 -29.00 22.78
N GLU A 210 -31.47 -27.92 22.76
CA GLU A 210 -32.82 -27.92 22.22
C GLU A 210 -32.86 -28.34 20.74
N LEU A 211 -31.93 -27.86 19.93
CA LEU A 211 -31.80 -28.25 18.52
C LEU A 211 -31.43 -29.73 18.36
N GLN A 212 -30.56 -30.26 19.22
CA GLN A 212 -30.20 -31.68 19.21
C GLN A 212 -31.40 -32.57 19.56
N TYR A 213 -32.20 -32.18 20.57
CA TYR A 213 -33.41 -32.90 20.94
C TYR A 213 -34.46 -32.87 19.81
N LYS A 214 -34.69 -31.69 19.21
CA LYS A 214 -35.56 -31.54 18.03
C LYS A 214 -35.09 -32.41 16.86
N TYR A 215 -33.79 -32.43 16.57
CA TYR A 215 -33.23 -33.27 15.52
C TYR A 215 -33.48 -34.77 15.76
N ALA A 216 -33.27 -35.25 16.99
CA ALA A 216 -33.51 -36.65 17.34
C ALA A 216 -35.00 -37.03 17.15
N ARG A 217 -35.91 -36.17 17.60
CA ARG A 217 -37.35 -36.34 17.39
C ARG A 217 -37.72 -36.36 15.89
N GLN A 218 -37.24 -35.38 15.12
CA GLN A 218 -37.50 -35.31 13.68
C GLN A 218 -36.95 -36.53 12.93
N LYS A 219 -35.79 -37.04 13.33
CA LYS A 219 -35.20 -38.25 12.75
C LYS A 219 -36.10 -39.47 12.96
N TYR A 220 -36.69 -39.61 14.16
CA TYR A 220 -37.68 -40.64 14.43
C TYR A 220 -38.95 -40.45 13.59
N GLU A 221 -39.51 -39.24 13.56
CA GLU A 221 -40.70 -38.91 12.77
C GLU A 221 -40.50 -39.23 11.27
N VAL A 222 -39.35 -38.87 10.69
CA VAL A 222 -39.01 -39.21 9.30
C VAL A 222 -38.97 -40.72 9.09
N THR A 223 -38.45 -41.49 10.05
CA THR A 223 -38.40 -42.95 9.97
C THR A 223 -39.81 -43.55 9.97
N VAL A 224 -40.67 -43.09 10.88
CA VAL A 224 -42.08 -43.50 10.95
C VAL A 224 -42.82 -43.13 9.67
N LEU A 225 -42.62 -41.91 9.16
CA LEU A 225 -43.25 -41.45 7.91
C LEU A 225 -42.81 -42.29 6.71
N ARG A 226 -41.53 -42.65 6.61
CA ARG A 226 -41.04 -43.56 5.56
C ARG A 226 -41.72 -44.93 5.63
N ASN A 227 -41.88 -45.48 6.83
CA ASN A 227 -42.57 -46.76 7.02
C ASN A 227 -44.06 -46.65 6.62
N ARG A 228 -44.75 -45.60 7.08
CA ARG A 228 -46.15 -45.32 6.70
C ARG A 228 -46.33 -45.20 5.19
N VAL A 229 -45.44 -44.47 4.51
CA VAL A 229 -45.47 -44.35 3.05
C VAL A 229 -45.30 -45.72 2.39
N SER A 230 -44.34 -46.53 2.87
CA SER A 230 -44.13 -47.89 2.36
C SER A 230 -45.37 -48.76 2.54
N ASP A 231 -46.00 -48.74 3.71
CA ASP A 231 -47.16 -49.58 4.02
C ASP A 231 -48.39 -49.18 3.20
N HIS A 232 -48.64 -47.87 3.02
CA HIS A 232 -49.69 -47.39 2.14
C HIS A 232 -49.42 -47.62 0.64
N GLN A 233 -48.15 -47.78 0.23
CA GLN A 233 -47.79 -48.14 -1.14
C GLN A 233 -47.84 -49.66 -1.40
N LYS A 234 -47.71 -50.50 -0.37
CA LYS A 234 -47.81 -51.96 -0.51
C LYS A 234 -49.22 -52.42 -0.89
N THR A 235 -50.26 -51.70 -0.48
CA THR A 235 -51.66 -52.07 -0.72
C THR A 235 -52.22 -51.64 -2.08
N THR A 236 -51.52 -50.79 -2.84
CA THR A 236 -51.99 -50.31 -4.15
C THR A 236 -51.58 -51.19 -5.33
N LYS A 237 -50.73 -52.20 -5.12
CA LYS A 237 -50.55 -53.29 -6.09
C LYS A 237 -51.55 -54.39 -5.75
N GLY A 238 -52.74 -54.29 -6.36
CA GLY A 238 -53.80 -55.32 -6.29
C GLY A 238 -53.26 -56.72 -6.59
N PRO A 239 -54.00 -57.79 -6.21
CA PRO A 239 -53.51 -59.15 -6.28
C PRO A 239 -53.08 -59.42 -7.73
N ARG A 240 -51.79 -59.70 -7.91
CA ARG A 240 -51.25 -60.16 -9.19
C ARG A 240 -51.97 -61.48 -9.45
N SER A 241 -53.04 -61.42 -10.25
CA SER A 241 -53.88 -62.56 -10.62
C SER A 241 -52.95 -63.70 -11.02
N LYS A 242 -52.87 -64.73 -10.17
CA LYS A 242 -52.27 -66.01 -10.52
C LYS A 242 -53.14 -66.55 -11.65
N ARG A 243 -52.76 -66.23 -12.88
CA ARG A 243 -53.33 -66.79 -14.10
C ARG A 243 -53.15 -68.30 -13.98
N GLY A 244 -54.25 -68.98 -13.68
CA GLY A 244 -54.29 -70.41 -13.45
C GLY A 244 -53.69 -71.14 -14.63
N LEU A 245 -52.70 -71.97 -14.36
CA LEU A 245 -52.24 -73.01 -15.26
C LEU A 245 -53.40 -74.02 -15.36
N ARG A 246 -54.23 -73.88 -16.40
CA ARG A 246 -55.21 -74.91 -16.75
C ARG A 246 -54.48 -76.04 -17.46
N LYS A 247 -54.70 -77.25 -16.94
CA LYS A 247 -54.34 -78.55 -17.53
C LYS A 247 -54.86 -78.68 -18.95
#